data_AF-A0A7X1CNF7-F1
#
_entry.id   AF-A0A7X1CNF7-F1
#
_cell.length_a   1.000
_cell.length_b   1.000
_cell.length_c   1.000
_cell.angle_alpha   90.00
_cell.angle_beta   90.00
_cell.angle_gamma   90.00
#
_symmetry.space_group_name_H-M   'P 1'
#
loop_
_entity.id
_entity.type
_entity.pdbx_description
1 polymer ?
#
loop_
_entity_poly.entity_id
_entity_poly.type
_entity_poly.pdbx_seq_one_letter_code
_entity_poly.pdbx_strand_id
1 'polypeptide(L)'
;MKVQWQVIVGIILAIIIAIFAIVNVDSVQVNFLFAKVEWPLILVILGSVLVGGLIFFCMNIVRVNSMKKQIKTLESAKKELERSLAAEKSRKVKVSEVEVADSEPKPTV
;
A
#
# COMPACT_ATOMS: atom_id res chain seq x y z
N MET A 1 -18.40 2.33 4.56
CA MET A 1 -19.09 3.13 3.52
C MET A 1 -18.25 3.45 2.28
N LYS A 2 -16.91 3.61 2.35
CA LYS A 2 -16.06 4.00 1.20
C LYS A 2 -16.11 3.07 -0.01
N VAL A 3 -16.17 1.75 0.22
CA VAL A 3 -16.15 0.74 -0.86
C VAL A 3 -17.47 0.71 -1.65
N GLN A 4 -18.60 0.96 -0.99
CA GLN A 4 -19.92 0.97 -1.65
C GLN A 4 -20.05 2.13 -2.64
N TRP A 5 -19.56 3.32 -2.28
CA TRP A 5 -19.56 4.47 -3.19
C TRP A 5 -18.69 4.24 -4.42
N GLN A 6 -17.52 3.59 -4.26
CA GLN A 6 -16.65 3.21 -5.38
C GLN A 6 -17.35 2.28 -6.37
N VAL A 7 -18.15 1.33 -5.87
CA VAL A 7 -18.94 0.43 -6.73
C VAL A 7 -19.99 1.21 -7.53
N ILE A 8 -20.74 2.11 -6.89
CA ILE A 8 -21.73 2.97 -7.58
C ILE A 8 -21.05 3.79 -8.69
N VAL A 9 -19.94 4.45 -8.37
CA VAL A 9 -19.19 5.25 -9.35
C VAL A 9 -18.66 4.38 -10.48
N GLY A 10 -18.16 3.18 -10.16
CA GLY A 10 -17.69 2.21 -11.15
C GLY A 10 -18.78 1.79 -12.12
N ILE A 11 -20.01 1.53 -11.64
CA ILE A 11 -21.15 1.19 -12.50
C ILE A 11 -21.52 2.35 -13.43
N ILE A 12 -21.62 3.57 -12.89
CA ILE A 12 -21.92 4.76 -13.70
C ILE A 12 -20.86 4.93 -14.80
N LEU A 13 -19.59 4.77 -14.45
CA LEU A 13 -18.47 4.92 -15.38
C LEU A 13 -18.47 3.81 -16.44
N ALA A 14 -18.82 2.57 -16.09
CA ALA A 14 -18.99 1.47 -17.04
C ALA A 14 -20.11 1.74 -18.05
N ILE A 15 -21.25 2.31 -17.61
CA ILE A 15 -22.35 2.73 -18.50
C ILE A 15 -21.87 3.83 -19.46
N ILE A 16 -21.14 4.83 -18.97
CA ILE A 16 -20.57 5.89 -19.82
C ILE A 16 -19.63 5.30 -20.88
N ILE A 17 -18.74 4.38 -20.50
CA ILE A 17 -17.84 3.69 -21.44
C ILE A 17 -18.65 2.89 -22.48
N ALA A 18 -19.71 2.19 -22.07
CA ALA A 18 -20.54 1.41 -22.99
C ALA A 18 -21.26 2.31 -24.00
N ILE A 19 -21.83 3.44 -23.57
CA ILE A 19 -22.44 4.43 -24.46
C ILE A 19 -21.38 4.96 -25.43
N PHE A 20 -20.20 5.33 -24.92
CA PHE A 20 -19.11 5.84 -25.73
C PHE A 20 -18.65 4.81 -26.78
N ALA A 21 -18.64 3.52 -26.44
CA ALA A 21 -18.31 2.43 -27.34
C ALA A 21 -19.32 2.26 -28.47
N ILE A 22 -20.62 2.42 -28.19
CA ILE A 22 -21.68 2.34 -29.21
C ILE A 22 -21.58 3.53 -30.17
N VAL A 23 -21.41 4.75 -29.63
CA VAL A 23 -21.37 5.99 -30.44
C VAL A 23 -20.09 6.10 -31.27
N ASN A 24 -18.98 5.50 -30.83
CA ASN A 24 -17.67 5.57 -31.50
C ASN A 24 -17.23 4.21 -32.05
N VAL A 25 -18.19 3.39 -32.50
CA VAL A 25 -17.92 2.12 -33.17
C VAL A 25 -17.47 2.32 -34.63
N ASP A 26 -17.49 3.55 -35.12
CA ASP A 26 -17.04 3.91 -36.46
C ASP A 26 -15.60 3.45 -36.70
N SER A 27 -15.42 2.81 -37.85
CA SER A 27 -14.13 2.28 -38.27
C SER A 27 -13.20 3.41 -38.66
N VAL A 28 -12.01 3.43 -38.07
CA VAL A 28 -10.96 4.40 -38.38
C VAL A 28 -9.71 3.64 -38.81
N GLN A 29 -9.04 4.15 -39.84
CA GLN A 29 -7.78 3.59 -40.27
C GLN A 29 -6.69 3.91 -39.25
N VAL A 30 -6.09 2.87 -38.67
CA VAL A 30 -5.00 3.00 -37.70
C VAL A 30 -3.71 2.45 -38.29
N ASN A 31 -2.64 3.24 -38.15
CA ASN A 31 -1.31 2.88 -38.64
C ASN A 31 -0.41 2.46 -37.47
N PHE A 32 -0.18 1.16 -37.34
CA PHE A 32 0.64 0.53 -36.29
C PHE A 32 2.12 0.46 -36.66
N LEU A 33 2.65 1.45 -37.39
CA LEU A 33 4.01 1.53 -37.96
C LEU A 33 4.31 0.50 -39.06
N PHE A 34 3.87 -0.75 -38.92
CA PHE A 34 4.14 -1.85 -39.85
C PHE A 34 2.88 -2.41 -40.52
N ALA A 35 1.69 -2.01 -40.06
CA ALA A 35 0.42 -2.46 -40.60
C ALA A 35 -0.61 -1.32 -40.52
N LYS A 36 -1.45 -1.22 -41.55
CA LYS A 36 -2.62 -0.33 -41.56
C LYS A 36 -3.87 -1.20 -41.47
N VAL A 37 -4.67 -0.99 -40.43
CA VAL A 37 -5.87 -1.79 -40.18
C VAL A 37 -7.03 -0.86 -39.85
N GLU A 38 -8.21 -1.20 -40.35
CA GLU A 38 -9.45 -0.45 -40.08
C GLU A 38 -10.17 -1.05 -38.90
N TRP A 39 -10.00 -0.43 -37.72
CA TRP A 39 -10.60 -0.87 -36.47
C TRP A 39 -11.46 0.24 -35.88
N PRO A 40 -12.53 -0.10 -35.13
CA PRO A 40 -13.29 0.88 -34.35
C PRO A 40 -12.39 1.67 -33.41
N LEU A 41 -12.53 3.01 -33.41
CA LEU A 41 -11.68 3.91 -32.63
C LEU A 41 -11.69 3.56 -31.13
N ILE A 42 -12.84 3.12 -30.60
CA ILE A 42 -12.97 2.71 -29.21
C ILE A 42 -12.04 1.55 -28.82
N LEU A 43 -11.82 0.57 -29.70
CA LEU A 43 -10.95 -0.57 -29.38
C LEU A 43 -9.51 -0.12 -29.18
N VAL A 44 -9.08 0.88 -29.94
CA VAL A 44 -7.73 1.44 -29.85
C VAL A 44 -7.56 2.25 -28.56
N ILE A 45 -8.57 3.02 -28.17
CA ILE A 45 -8.59 3.75 -26.90
C ILE A 45 -8.57 2.77 -25.73
N LEU A 46 -9.48 1.78 -25.72
CA LEU A 46 -9.55 0.78 -24.65
C LEU A 46 -8.26 -0.02 -24.54
N GLY A 47 -7.67 -0.43 -25.66
CA GLY A 47 -6.37 -1.12 -25.68
C GLY A 47 -5.25 -0.26 -25.09
N SER A 48 -5.19 1.02 -25.46
CA SER A 48 -4.19 1.96 -24.94
C SER A 48 -4.33 2.19 -23.44
N VAL A 49 -5.56 2.38 -22.96
CA VAL A 49 -5.88 2.53 -21.53
C VAL A 49 -5.53 1.26 -20.77
N LEU A 50 -5.81 0.08 -21.33
CA LEU A 50 -5.50 -1.21 -20.72
C LEU A 50 -3.98 -1.39 -20.57
N VAL A 51 -3.20 -1.06 -21.60
CA VAL A 51 -1.73 -1.11 -21.55
C VAL A 51 -1.20 -0.12 -20.50
N GLY A 52 -1.67 1.12 -20.50
CA GLY A 52 -1.29 2.11 -19.48
C GLY A 52 -1.65 1.66 -18.06
N GLY A 53 -2.84 1.09 -17.88
CA GLY A 53 -3.31 0.54 -16.61
C GLY A 53 -2.47 -0.66 -16.15
N LEU A 54 -2.05 -1.53 -17.06
CA LEU A 54 -1.17 -2.66 -16.76
C LEU A 54 0.20 -2.18 -16.29
N ILE A 55 0.78 -1.19 -16.96
CA ILE A 55 2.06 -0.58 -16.54
C ILE A 55 1.92 0.01 -15.14
N PHE A 56 0.88 0.80 -14.89
CA PHE A 56 0.62 1.40 -13.58
C PHE A 56 0.41 0.34 -12.49
N PHE A 57 -0.34 -0.72 -12.78
CA PHE A 57 -0.58 -1.83 -11.87
C PHE A 57 0.73 -2.54 -11.48
N CYS A 58 1.58 -2.85 -12.47
CA CYS A 58 2.89 -3.46 -12.23
C CYS A 58 3.77 -2.57 -11.34
N MET A 59 3.85 -1.26 -11.64
CA MET A 59 4.59 -0.30 -10.81
C MET A 59 4.04 -0.24 -9.37
N ASN A 60 2.72 -0.27 -9.22
CA ASN A 60 2.07 -0.22 -7.91
C ASN A 60 2.37 -1.47 -7.07
N ILE A 61 2.39 -2.67 -7.66
CA ILE A 61 2.77 -3.91 -6.95
C ILE A 61 4.18 -3.78 -6.36
N VAL A 62 5.15 -3.34 -7.16
CA VAL A 62 6.55 -3.18 -6.71
C VAL A 62 6.61 -2.18 -5.55
N ARG A 63 5.93 -1.05 -5.68
CA ARG A 63 5.86 -0.02 -4.63
C ARG A 63 5.24 -0.56 -3.34
N VAL A 64 4.09 -1.22 -3.43
CA VAL A 64 3.37 -1.79 -2.28
C VAL A 64 4.22 -2.85 -1.58
N ASN A 65 4.93 -3.69 -2.32
CA ASN A 65 5.80 -4.71 -1.74
C ASN A 65 6.98 -4.11 -0.98
N SER A 66 7.60 -3.06 -1.52
CA SER A 66 8.66 -2.32 -0.81
C SER A 66 8.14 -1.65 0.46
N MET A 67 6.96 -1.01 0.40
CA MET A 67 6.33 -0.41 1.57
C MET A 67 6.01 -1.45 2.65
N LYS A 68 5.50 -2.64 2.27
CA LYS A 68 5.25 -3.75 3.21
C LYS A 68 6.54 -4.21 3.91
N LYS A 69 7.66 -4.28 3.19
CA LYS A 69 8.96 -4.62 3.78
C LYS A 69 9.39 -3.57 4.81
N GLN A 70 9.27 -2.28 4.47
CA GLN A 70 9.58 -1.18 5.38
C GLN A 70 8.71 -1.23 6.64
N ILE A 71 7.40 -1.48 6.51
CA ILE A 71 6.48 -1.64 7.64
C ILE A 71 6.97 -2.77 8.57
N LYS A 72 7.32 -3.93 8.01
CA LYS A 72 7.83 -5.06 8.81
C LYS A 72 9.12 -4.72 9.55
N THR A 73 10.06 -4.04 8.88
CA THR A 73 11.32 -3.61 9.50
C THR A 73 11.07 -2.62 10.64
N LEU A 74 10.21 -1.62 10.40
CA LEU A 74 9.84 -0.63 11.42
C LEU A 74 9.12 -1.28 12.61
N GLU A 75 8.22 -2.23 12.37
CA GLU A 75 7.55 -2.99 13.43
C GLU A 75 8.54 -3.80 14.28
N SER A 76 9.52 -4.45 13.65
CA SER A 76 10.57 -5.18 14.39
C SER A 76 11.44 -4.26 15.22
N ALA A 77 11.88 -3.12 14.67
CA ALA A 77 12.69 -2.14 15.38
C ALA A 77 11.91 -1.54 16.56
N LYS A 78 10.62 -1.24 16.37
CA LYS A 78 9.74 -0.76 17.44
C LYS A 78 9.66 -1.77 18.59
N LYS A 79 9.44 -3.05 18.27
CA LYS A 79 9.34 -4.13 19.26
C LYS A 79 10.65 -4.32 20.03
N GLU A 80 11.79 -4.20 19.37
CA GLU A 80 13.10 -4.26 20.01
C GLU A 80 13.31 -3.09 20.97
N LEU A 81 12.99 -1.87 20.53
CA LEU A 81 13.09 -0.67 21.35
C LEU A 81 12.20 -0.76 22.61
N GLU A 82 10.96 -1.25 22.47
CA GLU A 82 10.04 -1.49 23.58
C GLU A 82 10.61 -2.50 24.58
N ARG A 83 11.27 -3.58 24.11
CA ARG A 83 11.93 -4.57 24.97
C ARG A 83 13.12 -3.97 25.73
N SER A 84 13.96 -3.19 25.04
CA SER A 84 15.12 -2.52 25.66
C SER A 84 14.70 -1.52 26.73
N LEU A 85 13.66 -0.72 26.46
CA LEU A 85 13.05 0.19 27.44
C LEU A 85 12.49 -0.55 28.66
N ALA A 86 11.81 -1.69 28.46
CA ALA A 86 11.32 -2.52 29.56
C ALA A 86 12.46 -3.15 30.37
N ALA A 87 13.53 -3.61 29.71
CA ALA A 87 14.73 -4.13 30.35
C ALA A 87 15.52 -3.06 31.11
N GLU A 88 15.54 -1.82 30.63
CA GLU A 88 16.19 -0.70 31.30
C GLU A 88 15.38 -0.19 32.49
N LYS A 89 14.05 -0.08 32.36
CA LYS A 89 13.16 0.22 33.50
C LYS A 89 13.31 -0.83 34.61
N SER A 90 13.28 -2.11 34.28
CA SER A 90 13.46 -3.19 35.27
C SER A 90 14.85 -3.21 35.90
N ARG A 91 15.90 -2.85 35.15
CA ARG A 91 17.25 -2.64 35.73
C ARG A 91 17.28 -1.47 36.70
N LYS A 92 16.72 -0.32 36.35
CA LYS A 92 16.68 0.84 37.26
C LYS A 92 15.90 0.55 38.54
N VAL A 93 14.78 -0.18 38.44
CA VAL A 93 13.99 -0.62 39.61
C VAL A 93 14.80 -1.54 40.53
N LYS A 94 15.50 -2.54 39.98
CA LYS A 94 16.35 -3.43 40.78
C LYS A 94 17.54 -2.73 41.43
N VAL A 95 18.18 -1.78 40.74
CA VAL A 95 19.30 -0.99 41.30
C VAL A 95 18.80 -0.10 42.44
N SER A 96 17.65 0.56 42.29
CA SER A 96 17.05 1.34 43.37
C SER A 96 16.61 0.50 44.57
N GLU A 97 16.19 -0.75 44.37
CA GLU A 97 15.78 -1.65 45.45
C GLU A 97 16.98 -2.25 46.21
N VAL A 98 18.09 -2.49 45.52
CA VAL A 98 19.36 -2.92 46.13
C VAL A 98 20.04 -1.78 46.90
N GLU A 99 19.95 -0.54 46.43
CA GLU A 99 20.52 0.64 47.11
C GLU A 99 19.73 1.06 48.36
N VAL A 100 18.42 0.76 48.41
CA VAL A 100 17.60 0.95 49.63
C VAL A 100 17.89 -0.14 50.67
N ALA A 101 18.09 -1.39 50.25
CA ALA A 101 18.35 -2.52 51.16
C ALA A 101 19.73 -2.49 51.85
N ASP A 102 20.74 -1.86 51.24
CA ASP A 102 22.09 -1.72 51.82
C ASP A 102 22.20 -0.51 52.79
N SER A 103 21.14 0.29 52.92
CA SER A 103 21.11 1.51 53.74
C SER A 103 20.36 1.37 55.08
N GLU A 104 19.70 0.24 55.34
CA GLU A 104 19.05 -0.01 56.64
C GLU A 104 20.05 -0.50 57.69
N PRO A 105 20.19 0.18 58.86
CA PRO A 105 21.14 -0.24 59.88
C PRO A 105 20.65 -1.51 60.57
N LYS A 106 21.53 -2.52 60.61
CA LYS A 106 21.30 -3.79 61.31
C LYS A 106 20.97 -3.52 62.79
N PRO A 107 19.86 -4.04 63.35
CA PRO A 107 19.51 -3.78 64.73
C PRO A 107 20.56 -4.43 65.64
N THR A 108 21.28 -3.60 66.40
CA THR A 108 22.14 -4.03 67.50
C THR A 108 21.30 -4.68 68.59
N VAL A 109 21.66 -5.92 68.91
CA VAL A 109 21.14 -6.75 70.00
C VAL A 109 21.37 -6.08 71.35
#